data_AF-A0A7K0W9R3-F1
#
_entry.id   AF-A0A7K0W9R3-F1
#
_cell.length_a   1.000
_cell.length_b   1.000
_cell.length_c   1.000
_cell.angle_alpha   90.00
_cell.angle_beta   90.00
_cell.angle_gamma   90.00
#
_symmetry.space_group_name_H-M   'P 1'
#
loop_
_entity.id
_entity.type
_entity.pdbx_description
1 polymer ?
#
loop_
_entity_poly.entity_id
_entity_poly.type
_entity_poly.pdbx_seq_one_letter_code
_entity_poly.pdbx_strand_id
1 'polypeptide(L)'
;MALPSNYPHAQGLYNPAQEHDACGVAMVATLKKVATHEIVEKALTALRNLEHRGASGAEPDSGDGAGILIRIPDQFFQEVTDFDLPAAGTYATGIAFVEKGVDVHVEIARLAAEEGLTVIGWRDLPINPASLGKTALSVMPDFRQLFLSGLKNEDGLVLERMAFCLRKRAEHTLPLYFPSLSAQTIVYKGMLTTGQLEEFFPDLSDERVVSPLALVHSRFSTNTFPSWPLAHPYRFIAHNGEINTVKGNRNWMSARESLLQSDLIPGDLKRLFPIVQMSGSDSASFDEVLELLYLGGRSLPHAMLMMIPEAWENHTSMSALRRDFYAFHASLMEPWDGPACVTFTDGHQVGAVLDRNGLRPSRFWVTKDGLVVLA
;
A
#
# COMPACT_ATOMS: atom_id res chain seq x y z
N MET A 1 6.53 -14.34 11.72
CA MET A 1 5.29 -13.57 11.97
C MET A 1 5.65 -12.14 11.68
N ALA A 2 5.00 -11.50 10.70
CA ALA A 2 5.32 -10.15 10.21
C ALA A 2 5.49 -9.18 11.37
N LEU A 3 6.32 -8.15 11.22
CA LEU A 3 6.40 -7.04 12.18
C LEU A 3 4.99 -6.60 12.55
N PRO A 4 4.50 -6.94 13.75
CA PRO A 4 3.09 -6.79 14.05
C PRO A 4 2.78 -5.31 14.32
N SER A 5 1.52 -4.94 14.16
CA SER A 5 1.03 -3.71 14.78
C SER A 5 1.25 -3.79 16.29
N ASN A 6 1.78 -2.76 16.93
CA ASN A 6 2.01 -2.73 18.39
C ASN A 6 0.71 -2.46 19.18
N TYR A 7 -0.43 -2.92 18.69
CA TYR A 7 -1.67 -2.87 19.46
C TYR A 7 -1.57 -3.82 20.65
N PRO A 8 -1.92 -3.37 21.87
CA PRO A 8 -1.99 -4.28 23.00
C PRO A 8 -3.15 -5.27 22.84
N HIS A 9 -3.06 -6.40 23.53
CA HIS A 9 -4.18 -7.31 23.65
C HIS A 9 -5.36 -6.64 24.37
N ALA A 10 -6.58 -7.12 24.13
CA ALA A 10 -7.77 -6.61 24.81
C ALA A 10 -7.59 -6.67 26.34
N GLN A 11 -7.72 -5.53 27.01
CA GLN A 11 -7.50 -5.40 28.45
C GLN A 11 -8.48 -4.40 29.06
N GLY A 12 -9.27 -4.84 30.05
CA GLY A 12 -10.31 -4.00 30.64
C GLY A 12 -11.38 -3.63 29.62
N LEU A 13 -11.65 -2.32 29.45
CA LEU A 13 -12.57 -1.79 28.42
C LEU A 13 -11.91 -1.62 27.04
N TYR A 14 -10.59 -1.76 26.94
CA TYR A 14 -9.88 -1.64 25.66
C TYR A 14 -10.09 -2.88 24.80
N ASN A 15 -10.55 -2.67 23.56
CA ASN A 15 -10.64 -3.72 22.55
C ASN A 15 -10.02 -3.21 21.23
N PRO A 16 -8.90 -3.78 20.75
CA PRO A 16 -8.27 -3.34 19.51
C PRO A 16 -9.18 -3.48 18.27
N ALA A 17 -10.25 -4.27 18.37
CA ALA A 17 -11.25 -4.42 17.32
C ALA A 17 -12.30 -3.28 17.25
N GLN A 18 -12.10 -2.19 18.00
CA GLN A 18 -12.93 -0.97 18.03
C GLN A 18 -12.10 0.30 17.69
N GLU A 19 -10.92 0.14 17.09
CA GLU A 19 -10.08 1.27 16.67
C GLU A 19 -10.63 1.93 15.41
N HIS A 20 -10.54 3.26 15.36
CA HIS A 20 -11.05 4.08 14.26
C HIS A 20 -9.96 5.04 13.77
N ASP A 21 -9.86 5.21 12.45
CA ASP A 21 -8.94 6.15 11.83
C ASP A 21 -9.71 7.20 11.00
N ALA A 22 -9.35 8.47 11.13
CA ALA A 22 -9.76 9.54 10.22
C ALA A 22 -8.52 10.01 9.48
N CYS A 23 -8.60 10.39 8.20
CA CYS A 23 -7.38 10.62 7.43
C CYS A 23 -7.50 11.76 6.43
N GLY A 24 -6.35 12.22 5.92
CA GLY A 24 -6.25 12.96 4.68
C GLY A 24 -5.69 12.05 3.59
N VAL A 25 -6.29 12.09 2.40
CA VAL A 25 -5.76 11.42 1.20
C VAL A 25 -5.60 12.45 0.11
N ALA A 26 -4.50 12.39 -0.64
CA ALA A 26 -4.37 13.20 -1.85
C ALA A 26 -3.62 12.44 -2.94
N MET A 27 -3.98 12.71 -4.18
CA MET A 27 -3.37 12.14 -5.37
C MET A 27 -2.97 13.27 -6.31
N VAL A 28 -1.77 13.18 -6.87
CA VAL A 28 -1.29 14.05 -7.95
C VAL A 28 -0.87 13.17 -9.12
N ALA A 29 -1.30 13.51 -10.35
CA ALA A 29 -0.92 12.77 -11.55
C ALA A 29 -0.87 13.67 -12.79
N THR A 30 -0.20 13.22 -13.84
CA THR A 30 -0.16 13.93 -15.13
C THR A 30 -0.80 13.15 -16.27
N LEU A 31 -1.71 13.80 -17.01
CA LEU A 31 -2.28 13.28 -18.26
C LEU A 31 -1.26 13.22 -19.40
N LYS A 32 -0.12 13.91 -19.26
CA LYS A 32 1.00 13.85 -20.22
C LYS A 32 1.77 12.54 -20.13
N LYS A 33 1.59 11.77 -19.04
CA LYS A 33 2.29 10.50 -18.76
C LYS A 33 3.82 10.60 -18.64
N VAL A 34 4.37 11.82 -18.59
CA VAL A 34 5.81 12.06 -18.40
C VAL A 34 6.10 12.08 -16.91
N ALA A 35 7.02 11.22 -16.47
CA ALA A 35 7.48 11.23 -15.08
C ALA A 35 8.35 12.46 -14.83
N THR A 36 8.06 13.22 -13.77
CA THR A 36 8.88 14.37 -13.35
C THR A 36 8.96 14.41 -11.83
N HIS A 37 10.03 15.02 -11.32
CA HIS A 37 10.18 15.26 -9.88
C HIS A 37 9.11 16.23 -9.36
N GLU A 38 8.70 17.19 -10.20
CA GLU A 38 7.63 18.14 -9.88
C GLU A 38 6.33 17.44 -9.42
N ILE A 39 5.99 16.26 -9.96
CA ILE A 39 4.81 15.50 -9.49
C ILE A 39 5.00 15.00 -8.05
N VAL A 40 6.21 14.56 -7.70
CA VAL A 40 6.59 14.11 -6.35
C VAL A 40 6.54 15.30 -5.39
N GLU A 41 7.17 16.43 -5.73
CA GLU A 41 7.15 17.66 -4.93
C GLU A 41 5.73 18.19 -4.69
N LYS A 42 4.88 18.18 -5.73
CA LYS A 42 3.48 18.61 -5.59
C LYS A 42 2.69 17.67 -4.68
N ALA A 43 2.97 16.36 -4.72
CA ALA A 43 2.33 15.41 -3.82
C ALA A 43 2.81 15.57 -2.37
N LEU A 44 4.10 15.81 -2.14
CA LEU A 44 4.63 16.16 -0.81
C LEU A 44 4.05 17.48 -0.29
N THR A 45 3.85 18.46 -1.18
CA THR A 45 3.12 19.70 -0.86
C THR A 45 1.68 19.43 -0.47
N ALA A 46 0.98 18.56 -1.22
CA ALA A 46 -0.38 18.15 -0.89
C ALA A 46 -0.44 17.45 0.48
N LEU A 47 0.52 16.56 0.77
CA LEU A 47 0.66 15.88 2.05
C LEU A 47 0.81 16.89 3.20
N ARG A 48 1.71 17.86 3.09
CA ARG A 48 1.87 18.94 4.09
C ARG A 48 0.59 19.74 4.33
N ASN A 49 -0.20 19.96 3.26
CA ASN A 49 -1.49 20.65 3.38
C ASN A 49 -2.57 19.80 4.07
N LEU A 50 -2.36 18.50 4.24
CA LEU A 50 -3.24 17.61 5.00
C LEU A 50 -2.94 17.59 6.50
N GLU A 51 -1.91 18.30 6.99
CA GLU A 51 -1.53 18.31 8.42
C GLU A 51 -2.70 18.62 9.35
N HIS A 52 -3.57 19.56 8.98
CA HIS A 52 -4.78 19.93 9.74
C HIS A 52 -5.81 18.80 9.88
N ARG A 53 -5.64 17.70 9.13
CA ARG A 53 -6.44 16.46 9.19
C ARG A 53 -5.66 15.30 9.81
N GLY A 54 -4.37 15.48 10.07
CA GLY A 54 -3.56 14.54 10.82
C GLY A 54 -3.67 14.80 12.32
N ALA A 55 -3.33 13.80 13.12
CA ALA A 55 -3.06 14.00 14.55
C ALA A 55 -1.56 14.09 14.72
N SER A 56 -1.11 15.10 15.46
CA SER A 56 0.11 14.96 16.24
C SER A 56 -0.26 14.11 17.45
N GLY A 57 0.50 13.05 17.72
CA GLY A 57 0.30 12.19 18.88
C GLY A 57 0.51 12.92 20.20
N ALA A 58 0.69 12.18 21.30
CA ALA A 58 0.94 12.79 22.62
C ALA A 58 2.20 13.70 22.65
N GLU A 59 3.13 13.49 21.71
CA GLU A 59 4.29 14.34 21.47
C GLU A 59 4.11 15.09 20.13
N PRO A 60 4.36 16.41 20.05
CA PRO A 60 4.22 17.19 18.82
C PRO A 60 5.00 16.63 17.61
N ASP A 61 6.12 15.98 17.88
CA ASP A 61 7.04 15.44 16.87
C ASP A 61 6.79 13.96 16.54
N SER A 62 5.69 13.38 17.05
CA SER A 62 5.26 12.01 16.76
C SER A 62 3.94 12.03 15.99
N GLY A 63 3.98 11.81 14.67
CA GLY A 63 2.77 11.66 13.85
C GLY A 63 2.24 10.23 13.83
N ASP A 64 0.93 10.06 13.65
CA ASP A 64 0.28 8.73 13.59
C ASP A 64 0.56 7.94 12.30
N GLY A 65 1.06 8.63 11.27
CA GLY A 65 1.52 8.03 10.04
C GLY A 65 1.42 8.95 8.83
N ALA A 66 2.49 9.00 8.04
CA ALA A 66 2.51 9.67 6.74
C ALA A 66 3.24 8.82 5.71
N GLY A 67 2.90 8.97 4.45
CA GLY A 67 3.60 8.28 3.38
C GLY A 67 3.20 8.73 1.98
N ILE A 68 3.99 8.25 1.02
CA ILE A 68 3.86 8.47 -0.40
C ILE A 68 4.09 7.15 -1.15
N LEU A 69 3.26 6.90 -2.16
CA LEU A 69 3.44 5.86 -3.17
C LEU A 69 3.74 6.54 -4.50
N ILE A 70 4.82 6.13 -5.15
CA ILE A 70 5.22 6.58 -6.48
C ILE A 70 5.47 5.38 -7.40
N ARG A 71 5.54 5.63 -8.72
CA ARG A 71 6.15 4.66 -9.64
C ARG A 71 7.63 4.54 -9.31
N ILE A 72 8.20 3.36 -9.50
CA ILE A 72 9.64 3.14 -9.32
C ILE A 72 10.45 4.12 -10.19
N PRO A 73 11.32 4.95 -9.57
CA PRO A 73 12.20 5.87 -10.28
C PRO A 73 13.45 5.12 -10.77
N ASP A 74 13.32 4.36 -11.86
CA ASP A 74 14.37 3.45 -12.34
C ASP A 74 15.75 4.10 -12.47
N GLN A 75 15.83 5.26 -13.15
CA GLN A 75 17.09 5.97 -13.35
C GLN A 75 17.78 6.30 -12.01
N PHE A 76 17.01 6.73 -11.00
CA PHE A 76 17.57 6.99 -9.69
C PHE A 76 18.17 5.72 -9.09
N PHE A 77 17.44 4.59 -9.10
CA PHE A 77 17.94 3.33 -8.54
C PHE A 77 19.18 2.81 -9.26
N GLN A 78 19.21 2.88 -10.60
CA GLN A 78 20.40 2.51 -11.39
C GLN A 78 21.66 3.27 -10.98
N GLU A 79 21.51 4.52 -10.52
CA GLU A 79 22.64 5.38 -10.15
C GLU A 79 23.05 5.28 -8.66
N VAL A 80 22.18 4.75 -7.79
CA VAL A 80 22.42 4.71 -6.33
C VAL A 80 22.63 3.30 -5.77
N THR A 81 22.50 2.25 -6.58
CA THR A 81 22.87 0.89 -6.20
C THR A 81 24.32 0.57 -6.58
N ASP A 82 24.96 -0.30 -5.82
CA ASP A 82 26.34 -0.79 -6.05
C ASP A 82 26.37 -2.09 -6.87
N PHE A 83 25.23 -2.54 -7.36
CA PHE A 83 25.02 -3.71 -8.21
C PHE A 83 24.27 -3.34 -9.49
N ASP A 84 24.47 -4.16 -10.53
CA ASP A 84 23.81 -3.99 -11.83
C ASP A 84 22.33 -4.35 -11.74
N LEU A 85 21.47 -3.37 -12.00
CA LEU A 85 20.04 -3.57 -12.13
C LEU A 85 19.66 -3.86 -13.58
N PRO A 86 18.77 -4.84 -13.84
CA PRO A 86 18.23 -5.05 -15.18
C PRO A 86 17.29 -3.90 -15.55
N ALA A 87 16.76 -3.91 -16.77
CA ALA A 87 15.89 -2.83 -17.26
C ALA A 87 14.64 -2.61 -16.39
N ALA A 88 14.14 -1.37 -16.35
CA ALA A 88 12.89 -1.04 -15.66
C ALA A 88 11.77 -2.06 -15.95
N GLY A 89 11.07 -2.51 -14.91
CA GLY A 89 9.98 -3.49 -15.01
C GLY A 89 10.43 -4.96 -15.09
N THR A 90 11.74 -5.22 -15.13
CA THR A 90 12.34 -6.58 -15.07
C THR A 90 13.04 -6.87 -13.74
N TYR A 91 12.99 -5.92 -12.80
CA TYR A 91 13.28 -6.14 -11.39
C TYR A 91 12.13 -5.65 -10.52
N ALA A 92 12.01 -6.22 -9.33
CA ALA A 92 11.14 -5.75 -8.26
C ALA A 92 11.99 -5.18 -7.12
N THR A 93 11.48 -4.14 -6.46
CA THR A 93 12.11 -3.55 -5.28
C THR A 93 11.08 -3.26 -4.19
N GLY A 94 11.54 -3.23 -2.94
CA GLY A 94 10.72 -2.92 -1.79
C GLY A 94 11.56 -2.52 -0.59
N ILE A 95 11.02 -1.65 0.26
CA ILE A 95 11.65 -1.30 1.53
C ILE A 95 11.17 -2.30 2.59
N ALA A 96 12.03 -3.21 3.02
CA ALA A 96 11.76 -4.08 4.17
C ALA A 96 11.88 -3.26 5.45
N PHE A 97 10.81 -3.24 6.24
CA PHE A 97 10.88 -2.89 7.65
C PHE A 97 11.25 -4.17 8.37
N VAL A 98 12.39 -4.21 9.04
CA VAL A 98 12.92 -5.39 9.73
C VAL A 98 12.98 -5.12 11.22
N GLU A 99 12.59 -6.09 12.04
CA GLU A 99 12.78 -5.99 13.49
C GLU A 99 14.25 -5.71 13.82
N LYS A 100 14.51 -4.77 14.73
CA LYS A 100 15.87 -4.31 15.03
C LYS A 100 16.79 -5.47 15.39
N GLY A 101 17.94 -5.54 14.73
CA GLY A 101 18.97 -6.56 15.01
C GLY A 101 18.65 -7.96 14.47
N VAL A 102 17.57 -8.13 13.70
CA VAL A 102 17.28 -9.39 13.00
C VAL A 102 17.91 -9.37 11.61
N ASP A 103 18.69 -10.41 11.30
CA ASP A 103 19.18 -10.66 9.95
C ASP A 103 18.18 -11.52 9.18
N VAL A 104 17.67 -10.99 8.07
CA VAL A 104 16.69 -11.65 7.19
C VAL A 104 17.28 -12.10 5.85
N HIS A 105 18.55 -11.78 5.55
CA HIS A 105 19.12 -11.90 4.21
C HIS A 105 19.12 -13.36 3.71
N VAL A 106 19.59 -14.30 4.54
CA VAL A 106 19.70 -15.72 4.19
C VAL A 106 18.32 -16.33 3.93
N GLU A 107 17.35 -16.03 4.80
CA GLU A 107 16.02 -16.62 4.69
C GLU A 107 15.21 -16.01 3.55
N ILE A 108 15.35 -14.70 3.29
CA ILE A 108 14.79 -14.07 2.10
C ILE A 108 15.39 -14.66 0.82
N ALA A 109 16.70 -14.88 0.76
CA ALA A 109 17.33 -15.49 -0.41
C ALA A 109 16.82 -16.92 -0.64
N ARG A 110 16.63 -17.69 0.44
CA ARG A 110 16.06 -19.04 0.40
C ARG A 110 14.62 -19.02 -0.14
N LEU A 111 13.76 -18.16 0.41
CA LEU A 111 12.37 -18.01 -0.04
C LEU A 111 12.29 -17.49 -1.47
N ALA A 112 13.15 -16.55 -1.86
CA ALA A 112 13.22 -16.02 -3.21
C ALA A 112 13.52 -17.14 -4.21
N ALA A 113 14.52 -17.97 -3.94
CA ALA A 113 14.88 -19.10 -4.80
C ALA A 113 13.72 -20.11 -4.96
N GLU A 114 12.98 -20.39 -3.89
CA GLU A 114 11.78 -21.26 -3.93
C GLU A 114 10.65 -20.67 -4.78
N GLU A 115 10.51 -19.34 -4.80
CA GLU A 115 9.52 -18.61 -5.59
C GLU A 115 10.01 -18.27 -7.01
N GLY A 116 11.18 -18.79 -7.41
CA GLY A 116 11.74 -18.57 -8.75
C GLY A 116 12.41 -17.20 -8.95
N LEU A 117 12.74 -16.51 -7.86
CA LEU A 117 13.38 -15.20 -7.85
C LEU A 117 14.86 -15.30 -7.45
N THR A 118 15.64 -14.29 -7.85
CA THR A 118 17.01 -14.08 -7.41
C THR A 118 17.13 -12.74 -6.71
N VAL A 119 17.79 -12.72 -5.56
CA VAL A 119 18.21 -11.49 -4.89
C VAL A 119 19.37 -10.90 -5.69
N ILE A 120 19.14 -9.73 -6.29
CA ILE A 120 20.18 -8.98 -7.01
C ILE A 120 21.11 -8.33 -5.99
N GLY A 121 20.51 -7.68 -4.98
CA GLY A 121 21.26 -7.00 -3.94
C GLY A 121 20.34 -6.32 -2.92
N TRP A 122 20.99 -5.80 -1.88
CA TRP A 122 20.36 -5.03 -0.82
C TRP A 122 21.01 -3.66 -0.78
N ARG A 123 20.20 -2.60 -0.81
CA ARG A 123 20.64 -1.23 -0.63
C ARG A 123 20.37 -0.80 0.80
N ASP A 124 21.39 -0.25 1.44
CA ASP A 124 21.22 0.52 2.66
C ASP A 124 20.43 1.80 2.34
N LEU A 125 19.17 1.83 2.77
CA LEU A 125 18.29 2.97 2.51
C LEU A 125 18.75 4.17 3.36
N PRO A 126 19.10 5.32 2.75
CA PRO A 126 19.43 6.52 3.52
C PRO A 126 18.18 6.99 4.26
N ILE A 127 18.32 7.18 5.57
CA ILE A 127 17.27 7.72 6.45
C ILE A 127 17.83 8.82 7.34
N ASN A 128 16.99 9.77 7.73
CA ASN A 128 17.34 10.81 8.71
C ASN A 128 16.35 10.80 9.89
N PRO A 129 16.68 10.12 11.00
CA PRO A 129 15.79 10.03 12.16
C PRO A 129 15.83 11.25 13.08
N ALA A 130 16.57 12.32 12.74
CA ALA A 130 16.85 13.43 13.65
C ALA A 130 15.60 14.20 14.11
N SER A 131 14.57 14.27 13.27
CA SER A 131 13.32 14.98 13.55
C SER A 131 12.27 14.16 14.29
N LEU A 132 12.54 12.87 14.57
CA LEU A 132 11.56 11.96 15.16
C LEU A 132 11.38 12.13 16.67
N GLY A 133 10.12 12.10 17.12
CA GLY A 133 9.78 11.96 18.53
C GLY A 133 10.24 10.63 19.15
N LYS A 134 10.30 10.59 20.49
CA LYS A 134 10.83 9.41 21.23
C LYS A 134 9.96 8.19 21.01
N THR A 135 8.65 8.38 20.90
CA THR A 135 7.71 7.29 20.66
C THR A 135 8.02 6.60 19.32
N ALA A 136 8.11 7.35 18.21
CA ALA A 136 8.42 6.80 16.90
C ALA A 136 9.79 6.09 16.86
N LEU A 137 10.82 6.69 17.48
CA LEU A 137 12.17 6.11 17.57
C LEU A 137 12.22 4.79 18.33
N SER A 138 11.43 4.66 19.41
CA SER A 138 11.44 3.49 20.27
C SER A 138 10.97 2.21 19.57
N VAL A 139 10.11 2.35 18.55
CA VAL A 139 9.57 1.24 17.76
C VAL A 139 9.98 1.28 16.28
N MET A 140 10.96 2.12 15.93
CA MET A 140 11.47 2.25 14.56
C MET A 140 12.09 0.93 14.07
N PRO A 141 11.70 0.38 12.92
CA PRO A 141 12.37 -0.80 12.37
C PRO A 141 13.73 -0.44 11.77
N ASP A 142 14.54 -1.46 11.48
CA ASP A 142 15.66 -1.32 10.55
C ASP A 142 15.12 -1.30 9.11
N PHE A 143 15.58 -0.38 8.28
CA PHE A 143 15.13 -0.26 6.89
C PHE A 143 16.17 -0.84 5.94
N ARG A 144 15.74 -1.75 5.07
CA ARG A 144 16.59 -2.37 4.05
C ARG A 144 15.84 -2.39 2.73
N GLN A 145 16.43 -1.89 1.65
CA GLN A 145 15.79 -1.93 0.35
C GLN A 145 16.28 -3.17 -0.42
N LEU A 146 15.35 -4.06 -0.75
CA LEU A 146 15.58 -5.32 -1.44
C LEU A 146 15.36 -5.15 -2.93
N PHE A 147 16.26 -5.69 -3.77
CA PHE A 147 16.12 -5.76 -5.22
C PHE A 147 16.14 -7.22 -5.70
N LEU A 148 15.18 -7.59 -6.54
CA LEU A 148 14.94 -8.96 -7.01
C LEU A 148 14.72 -8.99 -8.52
N SER A 149 15.10 -10.10 -9.17
CA SER A 149 14.71 -10.43 -10.55
C SER A 149 14.15 -11.84 -10.63
N GLY A 150 13.40 -12.13 -11.69
CA GLY A 150 13.00 -13.49 -12.03
C GLY A 150 14.17 -14.31 -12.59
N LEU A 151 14.27 -15.59 -12.23
CA LEU A 151 15.33 -16.49 -12.71
C LEU A 151 15.32 -16.69 -14.24
N LYS A 152 14.19 -16.44 -14.90
CA LYS A 152 14.02 -16.59 -16.34
C LYS A 152 13.71 -15.25 -17.02
N ASN A 153 14.11 -14.14 -16.40
CA ASN A 153 13.84 -12.78 -16.86
C ASN A 153 12.34 -12.48 -16.97
N GLU A 154 11.55 -12.98 -16.03
CA GLU A 154 10.15 -12.62 -15.89
C GLU A 154 10.00 -11.11 -15.62
N ASP A 155 8.98 -10.50 -16.21
CA ASP A 155 8.73 -9.05 -16.15
C ASP A 155 7.26 -8.73 -15.86
N GLY A 156 6.99 -7.43 -15.66
CA GLY A 156 5.64 -6.90 -15.53
C GLY A 156 4.78 -7.67 -14.51
N LEU A 157 3.55 -8.02 -14.89
CA LEU A 157 2.63 -8.74 -14.00
C LEU A 157 3.09 -10.15 -13.63
N VAL A 158 3.97 -10.79 -14.40
CA VAL A 158 4.51 -12.10 -14.01
C VAL A 158 5.45 -11.91 -12.81
N LEU A 159 6.35 -10.94 -12.89
CA LEU A 159 7.25 -10.59 -11.80
C LEU A 159 6.49 -10.07 -10.57
N GLU A 160 5.45 -9.26 -10.74
CA GLU A 160 4.57 -8.81 -9.63
C GLU A 160 3.98 -10.01 -8.86
N ARG A 161 3.48 -11.03 -9.57
CA ARG A 161 2.90 -12.22 -8.93
C ARG A 161 3.93 -13.02 -8.16
N MET A 162 5.15 -13.13 -8.68
CA MET A 162 6.25 -13.80 -7.98
C MET A 162 6.68 -13.01 -6.74
N ALA A 163 6.83 -11.68 -6.85
CA ALA A 163 7.14 -10.79 -5.75
C ALA A 163 6.06 -10.83 -4.65
N PHE A 164 4.78 -10.87 -5.02
CA PHE A 164 3.66 -11.11 -4.11
C PHE A 164 3.81 -12.41 -3.32
N CYS A 165 4.14 -13.52 -4.00
CA CYS A 165 4.31 -14.81 -3.35
C CYS A 165 5.45 -14.77 -2.33
N LEU A 166 6.61 -14.23 -2.71
CA LEU A 166 7.74 -14.05 -1.83
C LEU A 166 7.36 -13.18 -0.62
N ARG A 167 6.73 -12.02 -0.86
CA ARG A 167 6.34 -11.10 0.21
C ARG A 167 5.42 -11.77 1.21
N LYS A 168 4.36 -12.48 0.76
CA LYS A 168 3.44 -13.19 1.66
C LYS A 168 4.17 -14.23 2.50
N ARG A 169 5.03 -15.05 1.89
CA ARG A 169 5.79 -16.08 2.62
C ARG A 169 6.80 -15.49 3.60
N ALA A 170 7.49 -14.41 3.20
CA ALA A 170 8.42 -13.69 4.06
C ALA A 170 7.69 -13.08 5.26
N GLU A 171 6.59 -12.36 5.03
CA GLU A 171 5.76 -11.77 6.10
C GLU A 171 5.16 -12.84 7.02
N HIS A 172 4.88 -14.06 6.56
CA HIS A 172 4.40 -15.12 7.45
C HIS A 172 5.51 -15.67 8.35
N THR A 173 6.72 -15.81 7.82
CA THR A 173 7.81 -16.56 8.48
C THR A 173 8.79 -15.68 9.25
N LEU A 174 9.01 -14.45 8.81
CA LEU A 174 10.03 -13.53 9.33
C LEU A 174 9.40 -12.34 10.08
N PRO A 175 10.13 -11.74 11.05
CA PRO A 175 9.71 -10.51 11.74
C PRO A 175 10.06 -9.29 10.88
N LEU A 176 9.36 -9.15 9.76
CA LEU A 176 9.50 -8.03 8.83
C LEU A 176 8.15 -7.62 8.25
N TYR A 177 8.10 -6.46 7.61
CA TYR A 177 6.94 -5.98 6.86
C TYR A 177 7.41 -5.29 5.58
N PHE A 178 6.74 -5.54 4.46
CA PHE A 178 6.97 -4.84 3.21
C PHE A 178 5.77 -3.91 2.91
N PRO A 179 5.94 -2.58 3.04
CA PRO A 179 4.98 -1.59 2.52
C PRO A 179 4.68 -1.81 1.05
N SER A 180 5.70 -2.22 0.28
CA SER A 180 5.63 -2.62 -1.12
C SER A 180 6.79 -3.57 -1.42
N LEU A 181 6.59 -4.48 -2.37
CA LEU A 181 7.62 -5.26 -3.04
C LEU A 181 7.10 -5.51 -4.46
N SER A 182 7.48 -4.63 -5.39
CA SER A 182 6.82 -4.50 -6.70
C SER A 182 7.85 -4.12 -7.78
N ALA A 183 7.54 -4.44 -9.02
CA ALA A 183 8.27 -3.99 -10.22
C ALA A 183 7.67 -2.70 -10.82
N GLN A 184 6.60 -2.16 -10.23
CA GLN A 184 5.91 -0.97 -10.71
C GLN A 184 5.92 0.19 -9.72
N THR A 185 5.69 -0.07 -8.43
CA THR A 185 5.52 0.98 -7.42
C THR A 185 6.45 0.79 -6.23
N ILE A 186 6.73 1.89 -5.54
CA ILE A 186 7.49 1.91 -4.28
C ILE A 186 6.78 2.82 -3.30
N VAL A 187 6.74 2.40 -2.03
CA VAL A 187 6.07 3.11 -0.94
C VAL A 187 7.09 3.55 0.11
N TYR A 188 7.18 4.86 0.33
CA TYR A 188 7.90 5.47 1.44
C TYR A 188 6.88 5.90 2.48
N LYS A 189 6.92 5.28 3.67
CA LYS A 189 5.96 5.60 4.73
C LYS A 189 6.55 5.34 6.10
N GLY A 190 5.92 5.90 7.12
CA GLY A 190 6.32 5.63 8.49
C GLY A 190 5.47 6.36 9.50
N MET A 191 5.83 6.19 10.78
CA MET A 191 5.26 6.94 11.89
C MET A 191 5.85 8.36 11.92
N LEU A 192 5.35 9.19 11.00
CA LEU A 192 5.89 10.50 10.64
C LEU A 192 4.74 11.52 10.61
N THR A 193 5.02 12.78 10.95
CA THR A 193 4.14 13.90 10.61
C THR A 193 4.21 14.16 9.11
N THR A 194 3.26 14.95 8.55
CA THR A 194 3.24 15.20 7.11
C THR A 194 4.47 15.97 6.62
N GLY A 195 5.06 16.80 7.48
CA GLY A 195 6.27 17.58 7.20
C GLY A 195 7.57 16.77 7.25
N GLN A 196 7.60 15.67 8.01
CA GLN A 196 8.82 14.87 8.25
C GLN A 196 9.14 13.88 7.12
N LEU A 197 8.18 13.54 6.24
CA LEU A 197 8.36 12.44 5.28
C LEU A 197 9.56 12.62 4.35
N GLU A 198 9.69 13.79 3.72
CA GLU A 198 10.78 14.13 2.80
C GLU A 198 12.12 14.25 3.55
N GLU A 199 12.12 14.78 4.77
CA GLU A 199 13.32 14.86 5.59
C GLU A 199 13.82 13.47 5.99
N PHE A 200 12.91 12.59 6.44
CA PHE A 200 13.23 11.26 6.93
C PHE A 200 13.71 10.32 5.82
N PHE A 201 13.17 10.44 4.60
CA PHE A 201 13.62 9.70 3.42
C PHE A 201 14.25 10.66 2.39
N PRO A 202 15.56 10.97 2.50
CA PRO A 202 16.25 11.92 1.63
C PRO A 202 16.16 11.61 0.13
N ASP A 203 15.90 10.36 -0.25
CA ASP A 203 15.62 9.97 -1.64
C ASP A 203 14.50 10.84 -2.25
N LEU A 204 13.48 11.20 -1.46
CA LEU A 204 12.34 11.99 -1.93
C LEU A 204 12.70 13.44 -2.29
N SER A 205 13.87 13.93 -1.88
CA SER A 205 14.41 15.25 -2.25
C SER A 205 15.32 15.21 -3.48
N ASP A 206 15.63 14.02 -4.01
CA ASP A 206 16.52 13.89 -5.16
C ASP A 206 15.74 14.12 -6.47
N GLU A 207 16.18 15.07 -7.29
CA GLU A 207 15.53 15.43 -8.56
C GLU A 207 15.40 14.26 -9.55
N ARG A 208 16.21 13.20 -9.39
CA ARG A 208 16.12 11.97 -10.20
C ARG A 208 14.97 11.07 -9.76
N VAL A 209 14.40 11.27 -8.57
CA VAL A 209 13.18 10.58 -8.14
C VAL A 209 11.99 11.19 -8.85
N VAL A 210 11.69 10.64 -10.01
CA VAL A 210 10.61 11.10 -10.90
C VAL A 210 9.45 10.11 -10.92
N SER A 211 8.23 10.61 -11.03
CA SER A 211 7.04 9.77 -11.17
C SER A 211 5.94 10.49 -11.97
N PRO A 212 5.10 9.80 -12.76
CA PRO A 212 3.98 10.44 -13.45
C PRO A 212 2.73 10.56 -12.55
N LEU A 213 2.76 9.90 -11.39
CA LEU A 213 1.72 9.93 -10.37
C LEU A 213 2.32 9.79 -8.98
N ALA A 214 1.63 10.30 -7.98
CA ALA A 214 1.99 10.14 -6.59
C ALA A 214 0.71 10.11 -5.75
N LEU A 215 0.67 9.19 -4.80
CA LEU A 215 -0.42 9.05 -3.86
C LEU A 215 0.12 9.27 -2.46
N VAL A 216 -0.45 10.21 -1.72
CA VAL A 216 -0.04 10.55 -0.36
C VAL A 216 -1.17 10.38 0.62
N HIS A 217 -0.81 10.11 1.86
CA HIS A 217 -1.76 9.96 2.93
C HIS A 217 -1.21 10.47 4.27
N SER A 218 -2.09 11.12 5.03
CA SER A 218 -1.88 11.47 6.43
C SER A 218 -2.89 10.71 7.27
N ARG A 219 -2.40 9.89 8.20
CA ARG A 219 -3.22 9.09 9.11
C ARG A 219 -3.48 9.90 10.39
N PHE A 220 -4.71 9.85 10.89
CA PHE A 220 -5.08 10.22 12.25
C PHE A 220 -5.70 8.99 12.91
N SER A 221 -5.14 8.61 14.06
CA SER A 221 -5.47 7.40 14.80
C SER A 221 -6.07 7.78 16.15
N THR A 222 -7.13 7.11 16.59
CA THR A 222 -7.67 7.34 17.95
C THR A 222 -6.82 6.72 19.06
N ASN A 223 -5.77 5.96 18.72
CA ASN A 223 -4.86 5.34 19.66
C ASN A 223 -3.47 6.00 19.66
N THR A 224 -2.80 5.86 20.79
CA THR A 224 -1.43 6.32 21.02
C THR A 224 -0.39 5.20 20.80
N PHE A 225 -0.78 4.05 20.24
CA PHE A 225 0.10 2.90 20.10
C PHE A 225 0.96 3.01 18.83
N PRO A 226 2.29 3.10 18.97
CA PRO A 226 3.14 3.46 17.85
C PRO A 226 3.37 2.28 16.91
N SER A 227 3.05 2.43 15.63
CA SER A 227 3.22 1.36 14.64
C SER A 227 3.54 1.89 13.24
N TRP A 228 4.79 1.65 12.81
CA TRP A 228 5.27 2.01 11.47
C TRP A 228 4.51 1.30 10.32
N PRO A 229 4.18 0.00 10.40
CA PRO A 229 3.45 -0.69 9.33
C PRO A 229 2.05 -0.14 9.02
N LEU A 230 1.39 0.49 10.00
CA LEU A 230 0.00 0.97 9.88
C LEU A 230 -0.12 2.29 9.13
N ALA A 231 0.99 3.00 8.90
CA ALA A 231 0.98 4.16 8.01
C ALA A 231 0.49 3.75 6.60
N HIS A 232 -0.11 4.68 5.90
CA HIS A 232 -0.48 4.55 4.49
C HIS A 232 0.53 5.31 3.61
N PRO A 233 0.52 5.12 2.28
CA PRO A 233 -0.31 4.16 1.51
C PRO A 233 -0.03 2.68 1.82
N TYR A 234 -0.97 1.83 1.42
CA TYR A 234 -0.74 0.40 1.25
C TYR A 234 -0.25 0.11 -0.18
N ARG A 235 -0.27 -1.15 -0.63
CA ARG A 235 0.40 -1.56 -1.88
C ARG A 235 -0.29 -0.96 -3.11
N PHE A 236 -1.62 -0.86 -3.07
CA PHE A 236 -2.44 -0.33 -4.16
C PHE A 236 -3.29 0.86 -3.73
N ILE A 237 -3.62 0.99 -2.44
CA ILE A 237 -4.59 1.99 -1.97
C ILE A 237 -4.07 2.98 -0.92
N ALA A 238 -4.71 4.14 -0.90
CA ALA A 238 -4.84 4.97 0.29
C ALA A 238 -6.33 5.20 0.55
N HIS A 239 -6.74 5.10 1.81
CA HIS A 239 -8.15 5.06 2.19
C HIS A 239 -8.39 6.08 3.29
N ASN A 240 -9.27 7.04 3.01
CA ASN A 240 -9.85 7.89 4.03
C ASN A 240 -11.23 7.36 4.38
N GLY A 241 -11.38 6.78 5.57
CA GLY A 241 -12.62 6.10 5.90
C GLY A 241 -12.47 5.02 6.94
N GLU A 242 -13.53 4.24 7.06
CA GLU A 242 -13.60 3.05 7.90
C GLU A 242 -14.49 2.02 7.20
N ILE A 243 -14.05 0.77 7.18
CA ILE A 243 -14.82 -0.35 6.64
C ILE A 243 -15.51 -1.07 7.80
N ASN A 244 -16.72 -0.62 8.12
CA ASN A 244 -17.49 -1.11 9.27
C ASN A 244 -17.90 -2.59 9.14
N THR A 245 -17.83 -3.14 7.92
CA THR A 245 -18.13 -4.54 7.61
C THR A 245 -16.91 -5.47 7.70
N VAL A 246 -15.71 -4.96 8.02
CA VAL A 246 -14.42 -5.67 7.94
C VAL A 246 -14.42 -7.04 8.61
N LYS A 247 -15.08 -7.20 9.77
CA LYS A 247 -15.14 -8.48 10.48
C LYS A 247 -15.83 -9.56 9.64
N GLY A 248 -16.96 -9.21 9.00
CA GLY A 248 -17.66 -10.10 8.09
C GLY A 248 -16.82 -10.42 6.86
N ASN A 249 -16.23 -9.40 6.25
CA ASN A 249 -15.43 -9.55 5.04
C ASN A 249 -14.19 -10.44 5.27
N ARG A 250 -13.51 -10.27 6.41
CA ARG A 250 -12.40 -11.14 6.84
C ARG A 250 -12.83 -12.60 6.98
N ASN A 251 -13.95 -12.85 7.65
CA ASN A 251 -14.47 -14.20 7.83
C ASN A 251 -14.85 -14.85 6.50
N TRP A 252 -15.50 -14.10 5.61
CA TRP A 252 -15.84 -14.57 4.27
C TRP A 252 -14.61 -14.88 3.43
N MET A 253 -13.58 -14.03 3.50
CA MET A 253 -12.32 -14.28 2.81
C MET A 253 -11.64 -15.53 3.36
N SER A 254 -11.55 -15.70 4.68
CA SER A 254 -11.00 -16.92 5.30
C SER A 254 -11.77 -18.19 4.87
N ALA A 255 -13.10 -18.13 4.79
CA ALA A 255 -13.90 -19.25 4.29
C ALA A 255 -13.60 -19.58 2.81
N ARG A 256 -13.38 -18.54 1.99
CA ARG A 256 -13.07 -18.67 0.56
C ARG A 256 -11.64 -19.14 0.26
N GLU A 257 -10.69 -19.00 1.19
CA GLU A 257 -9.29 -19.41 0.96
C GLU A 257 -9.18 -20.84 0.45
N SER A 258 -9.94 -21.76 1.03
CA SER A 258 -9.94 -23.18 0.62
C SER A 258 -10.42 -23.42 -0.82
N LEU A 259 -11.13 -22.46 -1.42
CA LEU A 259 -11.68 -22.51 -2.77
C LEU A 259 -10.84 -21.71 -3.78
N LEU A 260 -9.83 -20.95 -3.32
CA LEU A 260 -9.00 -20.13 -4.20
C LEU A 260 -8.17 -21.00 -5.13
N GLN A 261 -8.24 -20.69 -6.42
CA GLN A 261 -7.44 -21.29 -7.47
C GLN A 261 -7.03 -20.21 -8.46
N SER A 262 -5.82 -20.30 -9.00
CA SER A 262 -5.32 -19.39 -10.02
C SER A 262 -4.29 -20.10 -10.88
N ASP A 263 -4.41 -19.94 -12.20
CA ASP A 263 -3.38 -20.35 -13.16
C ASP A 263 -2.33 -19.24 -13.38
N LEU A 264 -2.58 -18.04 -12.84
CA LEU A 264 -1.74 -16.85 -13.04
C LEU A 264 -0.72 -16.69 -11.92
N ILE A 265 -1.12 -16.92 -10.67
CA ILE A 265 -0.24 -16.87 -9.50
C ILE A 265 0.47 -18.24 -9.42
N PRO A 266 1.81 -18.30 -9.50
CA PRO A 266 2.52 -19.59 -9.53
C PRO A 266 2.29 -20.42 -8.28
N GLY A 267 2.32 -21.76 -8.42
CA GLY A 267 2.29 -22.72 -7.30
C GLY A 267 0.95 -22.83 -6.57
N ASP A 268 0.88 -23.70 -5.56
CA ASP A 268 -0.32 -23.84 -4.72
C ASP A 268 -0.51 -22.62 -3.83
N LEU A 269 -1.67 -21.95 -3.94
CA LEU A 269 -2.02 -20.76 -3.15
C LEU A 269 -2.06 -21.02 -1.65
N LYS A 270 -2.23 -22.28 -1.20
CA LYS A 270 -2.23 -22.62 0.24
C LYS A 270 -0.98 -22.18 0.97
N ARG A 271 0.17 -22.13 0.28
CA ARG A 271 1.44 -21.65 0.87
C ARG A 271 1.42 -20.15 1.19
N LEU A 272 0.49 -19.40 0.61
CA LEU A 272 0.32 -17.96 0.77
C LEU A 272 -0.75 -17.61 1.80
N PHE A 273 -1.39 -18.60 2.43
CA PHE A 273 -2.42 -18.37 3.45
C PHE A 273 -1.78 -18.06 4.82
N PRO A 274 -2.43 -17.21 5.65
CA PRO A 274 -3.67 -16.48 5.36
C PRO A 274 -3.44 -15.34 4.34
N ILE A 275 -4.40 -15.10 3.43
CA ILE A 275 -4.36 -13.97 2.50
C ILE A 275 -4.56 -12.66 3.27
N VAL A 276 -5.54 -12.63 4.16
CA VAL A 276 -5.85 -11.45 4.97
C VAL A 276 -5.30 -11.61 6.37
N GLN A 277 -4.49 -10.65 6.81
CA GLN A 277 -3.97 -10.66 8.17
C GLN A 277 -5.03 -10.14 9.14
N MET A 278 -5.52 -11.02 10.02
CA MET A 278 -6.63 -10.71 10.94
C MET A 278 -6.31 -9.60 11.95
N SER A 279 -5.03 -9.35 12.23
CA SER A 279 -4.56 -8.29 13.13
C SER A 279 -4.29 -6.96 12.44
N GLY A 280 -4.39 -6.87 11.11
CA GLY A 280 -4.16 -5.62 10.37
C GLY A 280 -5.28 -4.60 10.56
N SER A 281 -5.09 -3.39 10.04
CA SER A 281 -6.18 -2.42 9.91
C SER A 281 -7.23 -2.92 8.90
N ASP A 282 -8.40 -2.29 8.91
CA ASP A 282 -9.45 -2.55 7.92
C ASP A 282 -8.98 -2.28 6.48
N SER A 283 -8.22 -1.21 6.30
CA SER A 283 -7.63 -0.74 5.07
C SER A 283 -6.55 -1.69 4.56
N ALA A 284 -5.73 -2.25 5.46
CA ALA A 284 -4.77 -3.29 5.11
C ALA A 284 -5.48 -4.53 4.58
N SER A 285 -6.55 -4.97 5.24
CA SER A 285 -7.33 -6.13 4.79
C SER A 285 -8.00 -5.90 3.43
N PHE A 286 -8.47 -4.67 3.17
CA PHE A 286 -9.00 -4.31 1.86
C PHE A 286 -7.92 -4.38 0.78
N ASP A 287 -6.75 -3.80 1.04
CA ASP A 287 -5.61 -3.82 0.12
C ASP A 287 -5.14 -5.25 -0.21
N GLU A 288 -5.08 -6.14 0.79
CA GLU A 288 -4.70 -7.55 0.62
C GLU A 288 -5.65 -8.32 -0.30
N VAL A 289 -6.96 -8.10 -0.17
CA VAL A 289 -7.95 -8.73 -1.05
C VAL A 289 -7.93 -8.10 -2.44
N LEU A 290 -7.79 -6.78 -2.53
CA LEU A 290 -7.68 -6.08 -3.80
C LEU A 290 -6.47 -6.57 -4.62
N GLU A 291 -5.33 -6.70 -3.96
CA GLU A 291 -4.09 -7.22 -4.55
C GLU A 291 -4.27 -8.65 -5.08
N LEU A 292 -4.88 -9.55 -4.28
CA LEU A 292 -5.18 -10.91 -4.73
C LEU A 292 -6.06 -10.91 -5.99
N LEU A 293 -7.09 -10.07 -6.04
CA LEU A 293 -8.01 -9.99 -7.17
C LEU A 293 -7.35 -9.44 -8.43
N TYR A 294 -6.52 -8.41 -8.27
CA TYR A 294 -5.76 -7.79 -9.36
C TYR A 294 -4.74 -8.77 -9.93
N LEU A 295 -3.90 -9.35 -9.07
CA LEU A 295 -2.90 -10.34 -9.47
C LEU A 295 -3.55 -11.63 -9.99
N GLY A 296 -4.74 -11.97 -9.51
CA GLY A 296 -5.60 -13.03 -10.01
C GLY A 296 -6.24 -12.77 -11.39
N GLY A 297 -5.97 -11.62 -12.02
CA GLY A 297 -6.28 -11.35 -13.43
C GLY A 297 -7.40 -10.35 -13.69
N ARG A 298 -8.02 -9.75 -12.66
CA ARG A 298 -8.96 -8.64 -12.85
C ARG A 298 -8.20 -7.34 -13.04
N SER A 299 -8.74 -6.41 -13.82
CA SER A 299 -8.20 -5.05 -13.84
C SER A 299 -8.43 -4.38 -12.47
N LEU A 300 -7.55 -3.45 -12.09
CA LEU A 300 -7.68 -2.75 -10.81
C LEU A 300 -9.04 -2.05 -10.66
N PRO A 301 -9.62 -1.35 -11.66
CA PRO A 301 -10.95 -0.74 -11.54
C PRO A 301 -12.05 -1.79 -11.40
N HIS A 302 -11.93 -2.94 -12.05
CA HIS A 302 -12.89 -4.05 -11.91
C HIS A 302 -12.89 -4.54 -10.46
N ALA A 303 -11.71 -4.84 -9.90
CA ALA A 303 -11.59 -5.32 -8.53
C ALA A 303 -12.12 -4.28 -7.52
N MET A 304 -11.81 -2.99 -7.73
CA MET A 304 -12.35 -1.89 -6.92
C MET A 304 -13.89 -1.85 -6.95
N LEU A 305 -14.51 -1.89 -8.13
CA LEU A 305 -15.99 -1.86 -8.26
C LEU A 305 -16.66 -3.14 -7.77
N MET A 306 -15.94 -4.26 -7.71
CA MET A 306 -16.41 -5.50 -7.11
C MET A 306 -16.44 -5.41 -5.59
N MET A 307 -15.46 -4.73 -4.97
CA MET A 307 -15.36 -4.59 -3.51
C MET A 307 -16.18 -3.40 -2.98
N ILE A 308 -16.22 -2.28 -3.70
CA ILE A 308 -16.99 -1.07 -3.37
C ILE A 308 -18.00 -0.81 -4.51
N PRO A 309 -19.11 -1.57 -4.57
CA PRO A 309 -20.11 -1.37 -5.60
C PRO A 309 -20.93 -0.09 -5.37
N GLU A 310 -21.33 0.57 -6.47
CA GLU A 310 -22.30 1.68 -6.45
C GLU A 310 -23.65 1.20 -5.88
N ALA A 311 -24.50 2.11 -5.41
CA ALA A 311 -25.88 1.80 -5.03
C ALA A 311 -26.73 1.48 -6.27
N TRP A 312 -26.70 0.22 -6.72
CA TRP A 312 -27.14 -0.17 -8.08
C TRP A 312 -28.58 -0.70 -8.19
N GLU A 313 -29.13 -1.33 -7.14
CA GLU A 313 -30.39 -2.10 -7.22
C GLU A 313 -31.58 -1.26 -7.73
N ASN A 314 -31.72 -0.04 -7.21
CA ASN A 314 -32.81 0.87 -7.52
C ASN A 314 -32.38 2.06 -8.40
N HIS A 315 -31.20 1.99 -9.02
CA HIS A 315 -30.66 3.10 -9.82
C HIS A 315 -31.30 3.14 -11.23
N THR A 316 -32.38 3.92 -11.37
CA THR A 316 -33.24 3.95 -12.56
C THR A 316 -32.55 4.40 -13.84
N SER A 317 -31.51 5.23 -13.75
CA SER A 317 -30.72 5.72 -14.88
C SER A 317 -29.47 4.86 -15.17
N MET A 318 -29.20 3.81 -14.38
CA MET A 318 -28.06 2.92 -14.64
C MET A 318 -28.26 2.18 -15.96
N SER A 319 -27.19 2.10 -16.77
CA SER A 319 -27.23 1.21 -17.93
C SER A 319 -27.38 -0.25 -17.50
N ALA A 320 -28.07 -1.05 -18.33
CA ALA A 320 -28.26 -2.48 -18.09
C ALA A 320 -26.92 -3.20 -17.88
N LEU A 321 -25.93 -2.93 -18.73
CA LEU A 321 -24.59 -3.53 -18.63
C LEU A 321 -23.93 -3.30 -17.25
N ARG A 322 -24.02 -2.08 -16.70
CA ARG A 322 -23.44 -1.78 -15.38
C ARG A 322 -24.25 -2.42 -14.25
N ARG A 323 -25.57 -2.45 -14.37
CA ARG A 323 -26.45 -3.14 -13.41
C ARG A 323 -26.17 -4.64 -13.37
N ASP A 324 -26.05 -5.27 -14.54
CA ASP A 324 -25.74 -6.70 -14.67
C ASP A 324 -24.36 -7.04 -14.12
N PHE A 325 -23.38 -6.15 -14.34
CA PHE A 325 -22.07 -6.25 -13.72
C PHE A 325 -22.18 -6.31 -12.19
N TYR A 326 -22.90 -5.38 -11.55
CA TYR A 326 -23.04 -5.40 -10.10
C TYR A 326 -23.87 -6.57 -9.59
N ALA A 327 -24.95 -6.93 -10.28
CA ALA A 327 -25.79 -8.07 -9.92
C ALA A 327 -24.99 -9.39 -9.91
N PHE A 328 -24.15 -9.60 -10.92
CA PHE A 328 -23.26 -10.75 -10.98
C PHE A 328 -22.26 -10.74 -9.82
N HIS A 329 -21.58 -9.62 -9.58
CA HIS A 329 -20.55 -9.52 -8.56
C HIS A 329 -21.07 -9.58 -7.13
N ALA A 330 -22.31 -9.12 -6.87
CA ALA A 330 -22.97 -9.26 -5.58
C ALA A 330 -23.19 -10.74 -5.17
N SER A 331 -23.19 -11.67 -6.12
CA SER A 331 -23.22 -13.12 -5.83
C SER A 331 -21.85 -13.71 -5.47
N LEU A 332 -20.76 -12.99 -5.74
CA LEU A 332 -19.38 -13.45 -5.55
C LEU A 332 -18.68 -12.78 -4.36
N MET A 333 -18.91 -11.48 -4.18
CA MET A 333 -18.22 -10.63 -3.22
C MET A 333 -19.24 -9.79 -2.47
N GLU A 334 -19.25 -9.91 -1.14
CA GLU A 334 -19.94 -8.97 -0.28
C GLU A 334 -19.26 -7.59 -0.34
N PRO A 335 -20.03 -6.49 -0.29
CA PRO A 335 -19.47 -5.17 -0.26
C PRO A 335 -18.58 -4.94 0.97
N TRP A 336 -17.42 -4.33 0.73
CA TRP A 336 -16.57 -3.77 1.79
C TRP A 336 -17.10 -2.38 2.13
N ASP A 337 -18.18 -2.38 2.90
CA ASP A 337 -18.98 -1.19 3.19
C ASP A 337 -18.53 -0.43 4.44
N GLY A 338 -18.84 0.86 4.43
CA GLY A 338 -18.46 1.87 5.44
C GLY A 338 -18.09 3.20 4.76
N PRO A 339 -17.95 4.31 5.51
CA PRO A 339 -17.54 5.59 4.93
C PRO A 339 -16.18 5.46 4.26
N ALA A 340 -16.06 5.72 2.96
CA ALA A 340 -14.80 5.49 2.26
C ALA A 340 -14.57 6.50 1.12
N CYS A 341 -13.36 7.04 1.08
CA CYS A 341 -12.74 7.63 -0.11
C CYS A 341 -11.45 6.85 -0.35
N VAL A 342 -11.47 5.97 -1.35
CA VAL A 342 -10.32 5.11 -1.69
C VAL A 342 -9.72 5.57 -2.99
N THR A 343 -8.50 6.07 -2.91
CA THR A 343 -7.63 6.31 -4.07
C THR A 343 -6.76 5.08 -4.30
N PHE A 344 -6.58 4.69 -5.56
CA PHE A 344 -5.89 3.45 -5.90
C PHE A 344 -5.00 3.61 -7.14
N THR A 345 -3.91 2.84 -7.22
CA THR A 345 -2.99 2.83 -8.36
C THR A 345 -2.26 1.50 -8.47
N ASP A 346 -1.97 1.09 -9.70
CA ASP A 346 -1.01 0.00 -10.01
C ASP A 346 0.32 0.57 -10.51
N GLY A 347 0.51 1.90 -10.47
CA GLY A 347 1.65 2.60 -11.04
C GLY A 347 1.44 3.02 -12.50
N HIS A 348 0.52 2.43 -13.25
CA HIS A 348 0.18 2.80 -14.64
C HIS A 348 -1.08 3.64 -14.75
N GLN A 349 -2.09 3.28 -13.97
CA GLN A 349 -3.36 4.00 -13.84
C GLN A 349 -3.59 4.40 -12.39
N VAL A 350 -4.28 5.51 -12.20
CA VAL A 350 -4.71 5.98 -10.89
C VAL A 350 -6.19 6.33 -10.94
N GLY A 351 -6.90 6.04 -9.86
CA GLY A 351 -8.31 6.32 -9.73
C GLY A 351 -8.71 6.59 -8.29
N ALA A 352 -9.97 6.99 -8.11
CA ALA A 352 -10.60 7.13 -6.81
C ALA A 352 -12.05 6.66 -6.88
N VAL A 353 -12.53 6.08 -5.78
CA VAL A 353 -13.92 5.67 -5.62
C VAL A 353 -14.40 6.10 -4.25
N LEU A 354 -15.66 6.55 -4.18
CA LEU A 354 -16.35 6.79 -2.92
C LEU A 354 -17.17 5.56 -2.55
N ASP A 355 -17.45 5.40 -1.26
CA ASP A 355 -18.46 4.45 -0.81
C ASP A 355 -19.83 4.75 -1.46
N ARG A 356 -20.72 3.76 -1.42
CA ARG A 356 -22.05 3.82 -2.05
C ARG A 356 -22.90 5.02 -1.65
N ASN A 357 -22.63 5.64 -0.49
CA ASN A 357 -23.37 6.76 0.06
C ASN A 357 -22.59 8.09 -0.03
N GLY A 358 -21.33 8.07 -0.48
CA GLY A 358 -20.50 9.28 -0.61
C GLY A 358 -20.22 9.96 0.73
N LEU A 359 -19.89 9.20 1.77
CA LEU A 359 -19.79 9.70 3.15
C LEU A 359 -18.49 10.44 3.43
N ARG A 360 -17.51 10.37 2.52
CA ARG A 360 -16.23 11.07 2.63
C ARG A 360 -16.07 12.09 1.49
N PRO A 361 -15.45 13.25 1.77
CA PRO A 361 -15.21 14.23 0.73
C PRO A 361 -14.16 13.71 -0.27
N SER A 362 -14.36 14.01 -1.54
CA SER A 362 -13.36 13.87 -2.59
C SER A 362 -13.58 14.97 -3.61
N ARG A 363 -12.59 15.85 -3.79
CA ARG A 363 -12.59 16.89 -4.80
C ARG A 363 -11.42 16.67 -5.73
N PHE A 364 -11.62 16.91 -7.02
CA PHE A 364 -10.53 16.86 -7.98
C PHE A 364 -10.52 18.08 -8.89
N TRP A 365 -9.35 18.39 -9.41
CA TRP A 365 -9.12 19.43 -10.40
C TRP A 365 -8.29 18.89 -11.55
N VAL A 366 -8.61 19.32 -12.77
CA VAL A 366 -7.81 19.04 -13.97
C VAL A 366 -7.39 20.37 -14.56
N THR A 367 -6.09 20.61 -14.64
CA THR A 367 -5.54 21.84 -15.20
C THR A 367 -5.39 21.75 -16.72
N LYS A 368 -5.25 22.90 -17.40
CA LYS A 368 -5.09 22.96 -18.86
C LYS A 368 -3.82 22.28 -19.37
N ASP A 369 -2.78 22.26 -18.54
CA ASP A 369 -1.50 21.60 -18.80
C ASP A 369 -1.48 20.13 -18.38
N GLY A 370 -2.64 19.57 -18.01
CA GLY A 370 -2.84 18.14 -17.81
C GLY A 370 -2.45 17.62 -16.41
N LEU A 371 -2.29 18.49 -15.42
CA LEU A 371 -2.15 18.07 -14.02
C LEU A 371 -3.52 17.69 -13.47
N VAL A 372 -3.58 16.55 -12.78
CA VAL A 372 -4.75 16.07 -12.06
C VAL A 372 -4.40 16.05 -10.57
N VAL A 373 -5.20 16.72 -9.76
CA VAL A 373 -5.04 16.75 -8.30
C VAL A 373 -6.36 16.34 -7.67
N LEU A 374 -6.33 15.43 -6.70
CA LEU A 374 -7.48 15.01 -5.90
C LEU A 374 -7.14 15.08 -4.41
N ALA A 375 -8.08 15.54 -3.57
CA ALA A 375 -7.96 15.55 -2.11
C ALA A 375 -9.34 15.52 -1.40
#